data_AF-A0A1V4HCV7-F1
#
_entry.id   AF-A0A1V4HCV7-F1
#
_cell.length_a   1.000
_cell.length_b   1.000
_cell.length_c   1.000
_cell.angle_alpha   90.00
_cell.angle_beta   90.00
_cell.angle_gamma   90.00
#
_symmetry.space_group_name_H-M   'P 1'
#
loop_
_entity.id
_entity.type
_entity.pdbx_description
1 polymer ?
#
loop_
_entity_poly.entity_id
_entity_poly.type
_entity_poly.pdbx_seq_one_letter_code
_entity_poly.pdbx_strand_id
1 'polypeptide(L)'
;MLSKLKQSEHHNLIAAFQELAMLKSKNRLLEAYELVNQELVEFPWYIEMHENSIELGTELGDRARQDHDFGKMALYWDHSMQEYNEVLRKKEFLKTLPKGQNQGRNFDVTPQMAYSIGQIYFIKGNYVDAVNMLKPFVGTNFDSLVTKMIDIWYLSALQKQGQNDQDLYDKLVSADASNKQQIQELVASNFITK
;
A
#
# COMPACT_ATOMS: atom_id res chain seq x y z
N MET A 1 34.77 -4.59 14.14
CA MET A 1 34.35 -5.33 12.92
C MET A 1 32.84 -5.21 12.72
N LEU A 2 32.01 -5.58 13.71
CA LEU A 2 30.54 -5.44 13.67
C LEU A 2 30.03 -4.01 13.39
N SER A 3 30.68 -2.98 13.95
CA SER A 3 30.30 -1.58 13.73
C SER A 3 30.55 -1.10 12.29
N LYS A 4 31.60 -1.60 11.64
CA LYS A 4 31.91 -1.28 10.23
C LYS A 4 30.92 -1.98 9.29
N LEU A 5 30.54 -3.23 9.58
CA LEU A 5 29.51 -3.97 8.85
C LEU A 5 28.14 -3.29 8.95
N LYS A 6 27.73 -2.89 10.17
CA LYS A 6 26.49 -2.13 10.36
C LYS A 6 26.50 -0.78 9.63
N GLN A 7 27.65 -0.11 9.56
CA GLN A 7 27.79 1.15 8.84
C GLN A 7 27.74 0.96 7.33
N SER A 8 28.33 -0.11 6.78
CA SER A 8 28.20 -0.44 5.35
C SER A 8 26.78 -0.88 4.98
N GLU A 9 26.14 -1.72 5.80
CA GLU A 9 24.74 -2.12 5.61
C GLU A 9 23.81 -0.89 5.63
N HIS A 10 24.00 0.01 6.60
CA HIS A 10 23.22 1.25 6.69
C HIS A 10 23.48 2.19 5.51
N HIS A 11 24.72 2.28 5.03
CA HIS A 11 25.06 3.08 3.85
C HIS A 11 24.43 2.52 2.58
N ASN A 12 24.48 1.19 2.40
CA ASN A 12 23.86 0.50 1.27
C ASN A 12 22.34 0.72 1.26
N LEU A 13 21.69 0.65 2.42
CA LEU A 13 20.26 0.92 2.55
C LEU A 13 19.89 2.36 2.17
N ILE A 14 20.67 3.35 2.61
CA ILE A 14 20.43 4.76 2.23
C ILE A 14 20.56 4.93 0.72
N ALA A 15 21.60 4.35 0.11
CA ALA A 15 21.80 4.40 -1.33
C ALA A 15 20.63 3.76 -2.09
N ALA A 16 20.15 2.59 -1.64
CA ALA A 16 19.00 1.91 -2.20
C ALA A 16 17.73 2.79 -2.18
N PHE A 17 17.43 3.44 -1.05
CA PHE A 17 16.27 4.34 -0.97
C PHE A 17 16.42 5.60 -1.84
N GLN A 18 17.63 6.15 -1.97
CA GLN A 18 17.88 7.29 -2.86
C GLN A 18 17.69 6.91 -4.33
N GLU A 19 18.19 5.74 -4.73
CA GLU A 19 18.00 5.23 -6.08
C GLU A 19 16.53 4.94 -6.36
N LEU A 20 15.83 4.30 -5.42
CA LEU A 20 14.40 4.06 -5.49
C LEU A 20 13.61 5.36 -5.70
N ALA A 21 13.88 6.38 -4.89
CA ALA A 21 13.25 7.69 -5.02
C ALA A 21 13.54 8.35 -6.37
N MET A 22 14.78 8.23 -6.87
CA MET A 22 15.15 8.73 -8.20
C MET A 22 14.36 8.01 -9.29
N LEU A 23 14.29 6.68 -9.26
CA LEU A 23 13.55 5.88 -10.24
C LEU A 23 12.07 6.23 -10.25
N LYS A 24 11.43 6.34 -9.07
CA LYS A 24 10.03 6.80 -8.93
C LYS A 24 9.84 8.19 -9.53
N SER A 25 10.73 9.15 -9.24
CA SER A 25 10.64 10.52 -9.78
C SER A 25 10.76 10.60 -11.31
N LYS A 26 11.45 9.64 -11.92
CA LYS A 26 11.61 9.49 -13.38
C LYS A 26 10.52 8.60 -14.01
N ASN A 27 9.52 8.18 -13.24
CA ASN A 27 8.48 7.25 -13.65
C ASN A 27 9.01 5.88 -14.17
N ARG A 28 10.20 5.47 -13.73
CA ARG A 28 10.85 4.19 -14.09
C ARG A 28 10.40 3.08 -13.14
N LEU A 29 9.09 2.84 -13.11
CA LEU A 29 8.48 2.03 -12.03
C LEU A 29 8.86 0.56 -12.06
N LEU A 30 9.04 -0.04 -13.24
CA LEU A 30 9.49 -1.43 -13.33
C LEU A 30 10.87 -1.59 -12.70
N GLU A 31 11.80 -0.70 -13.01
CA GLU A 31 13.15 -0.72 -12.42
C GLU A 31 13.12 -0.42 -10.92
N ALA A 32 12.25 0.50 -10.48
CA ALA A 32 12.04 0.75 -9.05
C ALA A 32 11.52 -0.50 -8.33
N TYR A 33 10.59 -1.23 -8.96
CA TYR A 33 10.02 -2.46 -8.44
C TYR A 33 11.05 -3.60 -8.41
N GLU A 34 11.86 -3.76 -9.45
CA GLU A 34 12.95 -4.73 -9.47
C GLU A 34 13.99 -4.44 -8.37
N LEU A 35 14.41 -3.17 -8.26
CA LEU A 35 15.34 -2.74 -7.22
C LEU A 35 14.81 -3.02 -5.82
N VAL A 36 13.59 -2.58 -5.48
CA VAL A 36 13.06 -2.78 -4.12
C VAL A 36 12.92 -4.25 -3.77
N ASN A 37 12.54 -5.11 -4.72
CA ASN A 37 12.42 -6.55 -4.46
C ASN A 37 13.77 -7.25 -4.31
N GLN A 38 14.80 -6.78 -5.01
CA GLN A 38 16.17 -7.23 -4.76
C GLN A 38 16.64 -6.83 -3.36
N GLU A 39 16.46 -5.57 -3.00
CA GLU A 39 16.89 -5.02 -1.70
C GLU A 39 16.09 -5.61 -0.53
N LEU A 40 14.84 -6.04 -0.75
CA LEU A 40 14.00 -6.68 0.26
C LEU A 40 14.60 -7.99 0.79
N VAL A 41 15.38 -8.70 -0.02
CA VAL A 41 16.09 -9.92 0.37
C VAL A 41 17.18 -9.62 1.41
N GLU A 42 17.91 -8.52 1.21
CA GLU A 42 18.99 -8.08 2.10
C GLU A 42 18.46 -7.34 3.34
N PHE A 43 17.32 -6.66 3.20
CA PHE A 43 16.72 -5.80 4.22
C PHE A 43 15.29 -6.21 4.62
N PRO A 44 15.03 -7.49 4.99
CA PRO A 44 13.67 -8.03 5.13
C PRO A 44 12.89 -7.46 6.33
N TRP A 45 13.56 -6.78 7.26
CA TRP A 45 12.97 -6.17 8.46
C TRP A 45 12.75 -4.66 8.35
N TYR A 46 12.95 -4.08 7.16
CA TYR A 46 12.62 -2.69 6.88
C TYR A 46 11.23 -2.60 6.27
N ILE A 47 10.28 -2.08 7.04
CA ILE A 47 8.87 -2.04 6.65
C ILE A 47 8.66 -1.21 5.37
N GLU A 48 9.47 -0.18 5.18
CA GLU A 48 9.44 0.70 4.01
C GLU A 48 9.79 -0.05 2.71
N MET A 49 10.59 -1.12 2.77
CA MET A 49 10.87 -1.95 1.59
C MET A 49 9.64 -2.76 1.18
N HIS A 50 8.94 -3.36 2.17
CA HIS A 50 7.66 -4.03 1.92
C HIS A 50 6.62 -3.05 1.38
N GLU A 51 6.55 -1.85 1.98
CA GLU A 51 5.59 -0.82 1.59
C GLU A 51 5.78 -0.41 0.12
N ASN A 52 7.02 -0.14 -0.28
CA ASN A 52 7.33 0.24 -1.66
C ASN A 52 7.13 -0.92 -2.64
N SER A 53 7.46 -2.17 -2.27
CA SER A 53 7.19 -3.33 -3.14
C SER A 53 5.69 -3.49 -3.40
N ILE A 54 4.87 -3.39 -2.35
CA ILE A 54 3.41 -3.50 -2.45
C ILE A 54 2.83 -2.34 -3.29
N GLU A 55 3.23 -1.09 -3.01
CA GLU A 55 2.80 0.11 -3.73
C GLU A 55 3.11 0.00 -5.23
N LEU A 56 4.37 -0.29 -5.57
CA LEU A 56 4.82 -0.37 -6.95
C LEU A 56 4.19 -1.56 -7.70
N GLY A 57 4.02 -2.71 -7.03
CA GLY A 57 3.31 -3.85 -7.61
C GLY A 57 1.83 -3.55 -7.87
N THR A 58 1.16 -2.83 -6.96
CA THR A 58 -0.23 -2.38 -7.18
C THR A 58 -0.32 -1.47 -8.40
N GLU A 59 0.57 -0.48 -8.52
CA GLU A 59 0.57 0.46 -9.64
C GLU A 59 0.92 -0.20 -10.98
N LEU A 60 1.95 -1.06 -11.02
CA LEU A 60 2.31 -1.82 -12.23
C LEU A 60 1.20 -2.77 -12.66
N GLY A 61 0.53 -3.41 -11.70
CA GLY A 61 -0.64 -4.25 -11.98
C GLY A 61 -1.80 -3.44 -12.54
N ASP A 62 -2.05 -2.23 -12.02
CA ASP A 62 -3.09 -1.35 -12.57
C ASP A 62 -2.76 -0.85 -13.99
N ARG A 63 -1.49 -0.51 -14.27
CA ARG A 63 -1.05 -0.19 -15.63
C ARG A 63 -1.25 -1.36 -16.59
N ALA A 64 -0.83 -2.57 -16.19
CA ALA A 64 -1.06 -3.78 -16.98
C ALA A 64 -2.55 -4.04 -17.23
N ARG A 65 -3.42 -3.77 -16.24
CA ARG A 65 -4.88 -3.84 -16.40
C ARG A 65 -5.40 -2.85 -17.44
N GLN A 66 -4.93 -1.60 -17.40
CA GLN A 66 -5.30 -0.57 -18.37
C GLN A 66 -4.84 -0.93 -19.79
N ASP A 67 -3.71 -1.63 -19.91
CA ASP A 67 -3.19 -2.17 -21.17
C ASP A 67 -3.82 -3.51 -21.59
N HIS A 68 -4.81 -4.02 -20.84
CA HIS A 68 -5.45 -5.33 -21.02
C HIS A 68 -4.48 -6.54 -20.95
N ASP A 69 -3.30 -6.36 -20.36
CA ASP A 69 -2.36 -7.45 -20.02
C ASP A 69 -2.74 -8.06 -18.66
N PHE A 70 -3.83 -8.84 -18.65
CA PHE A 70 -4.36 -9.44 -17.43
C PHE A 70 -3.40 -10.46 -16.80
N GLY A 71 -2.47 -11.02 -17.58
CA GLY A 71 -1.42 -11.89 -17.08
C GLY A 71 -0.45 -11.14 -16.17
N LYS A 72 0.07 -9.99 -16.63
CA LYS A 72 0.92 -9.13 -15.79
C LYS A 72 0.16 -8.47 -14.66
N MET A 73 -1.09 -8.07 -14.88
CA MET A 73 -1.95 -7.56 -13.81
C MET A 73 -2.03 -8.56 -12.66
N ALA A 74 -2.36 -9.83 -12.95
CA ALA A 74 -2.43 -10.88 -11.95
C ALA A 74 -1.07 -11.11 -11.27
N LEU A 75 0.01 -11.18 -12.07
CA LEU A 75 1.38 -11.37 -11.55
C LEU A 75 1.75 -10.33 -10.49
N TYR A 76 1.61 -9.04 -10.82
CA TYR A 76 2.00 -7.97 -9.89
C TYR A 76 1.10 -7.89 -8.67
N TRP A 77 -0.22 -8.02 -8.85
CA TRP A 77 -1.14 -7.96 -7.72
C TRP A 77 -1.00 -9.17 -6.80
N ASP A 78 -0.80 -10.37 -7.33
CA ASP A 78 -0.58 -11.55 -6.50
C ASP A 78 0.73 -11.44 -5.72
N HIS A 79 1.78 -10.85 -6.32
CA HIS A 79 3.01 -10.53 -5.59
C HIS A 79 2.77 -9.51 -4.46
N SER A 80 2.07 -8.40 -4.73
CA SER A 80 1.71 -7.42 -3.68
C SER A 80 0.93 -8.06 -2.53
N MET A 81 0.00 -8.99 -2.83
CA MET A 81 -0.75 -9.73 -1.81
C MET A 81 0.15 -10.69 -1.02
N GLN A 82 1.12 -11.34 -1.66
CA GLN A 82 2.10 -12.21 -0.99
C GLN A 82 2.99 -11.43 -0.03
N GLU A 83 3.52 -10.28 -0.45
CA GLU A 83 4.34 -9.42 0.41
C GLU A 83 3.54 -8.86 1.59
N TYR A 84 2.27 -8.49 1.38
CA TYR A 84 1.38 -8.11 2.48
C TYR A 84 1.21 -9.23 3.52
N ASN A 85 1.03 -10.48 3.06
CA ASN A 85 0.94 -11.63 3.96
C ASN A 85 2.26 -11.89 4.72
N GLU A 86 3.39 -11.66 4.07
CA GLU A 86 4.71 -11.74 4.72
C GLU A 86 4.87 -10.68 5.82
N VAL A 87 4.38 -9.46 5.59
CA VAL A 87 4.33 -8.41 6.63
C VAL A 87 3.51 -8.87 7.84
N LEU A 88 2.32 -9.45 7.61
CA LEU A 88 1.48 -9.99 8.68
C LEU A 88 2.19 -11.11 9.46
N ARG A 89 2.86 -12.03 8.76
CA ARG A 89 3.63 -13.11 9.37
C ARG A 89 4.77 -12.58 10.24
N LYS A 90 5.53 -11.60 9.74
CA LYS A 90 6.63 -10.94 10.47
C LYS A 90 6.11 -10.18 11.68
N LYS A 91 5.01 -9.44 11.55
CA LYS A 91 4.33 -8.76 12.66
C LYS A 91 3.96 -9.75 13.76
N GLU A 92 3.37 -10.90 13.41
CA GLU A 92 2.99 -11.91 14.39
C GLU A 92 4.22 -12.56 15.05
N PHE A 93 5.26 -12.86 14.27
CA PHE A 93 6.52 -13.37 14.80
C PHE A 93 7.15 -12.43 15.84
N LEU A 94 7.13 -11.12 15.59
CA LEU A 94 7.69 -10.13 16.53
C LEU A 94 6.95 -10.08 17.88
N LYS A 95 5.67 -10.50 17.94
CA LYS A 95 4.95 -10.64 19.21
C LYS A 95 5.45 -11.79 20.08
N THR A 96 6.12 -12.77 19.49
CA THR A 96 6.67 -13.94 20.20
C THR A 96 8.03 -13.66 20.87
N LEU A 97 8.66 -12.53 20.55
CA LEU A 97 9.97 -12.17 21.10
C LEU A 97 9.89 -11.79 22.59
N PRO A 98 10.88 -12.19 23.42
CA PRO A 98 10.91 -11.81 24.83
C PRO A 98 10.97 -10.29 25.01
N LYS A 99 10.22 -9.75 25.97
CA LYS A 99 10.09 -8.30 26.26
C LYS A 99 11.43 -7.55 26.49
N GLY A 100 12.53 -8.27 26.73
CA GLY A 100 13.87 -7.70 26.92
C GLY A 100 14.71 -7.56 25.65
N GLN A 101 14.30 -8.17 24.54
CA GLN A 101 14.76 -7.74 23.21
C GLN A 101 13.82 -6.60 22.82
N ASN A 102 14.28 -5.36 22.93
CA ASN A 102 13.54 -4.21 22.40
C ASN A 102 12.94 -4.61 21.05
N GLN A 103 11.60 -4.62 20.93
CA GLN A 103 10.95 -4.57 19.63
C GLN A 103 11.61 -3.38 18.92
N GLY A 104 12.31 -3.64 17.82
CA GLY A 104 13.16 -2.66 17.14
C GLY A 104 12.34 -1.49 16.58
N ARG A 105 12.46 -1.23 15.27
CA ARG A 105 11.50 -0.34 14.61
C ARG A 105 10.11 -0.98 14.64
N ASN A 106 9.08 -0.16 14.72
CA ASN A 106 7.70 -0.63 14.57
C ASN A 106 7.56 -1.35 13.21
N PHE A 107 7.03 -2.57 13.22
CA PHE A 107 6.83 -3.36 12.02
C PHE A 107 5.36 -3.81 12.02
N ASP A 108 4.53 -2.97 11.40
CA ASP A 108 3.09 -3.15 11.30
C ASP A 108 2.63 -2.73 9.89
N VAL A 109 1.43 -3.15 9.51
CA VAL A 109 0.73 -2.67 8.33
C VAL A 109 0.63 -1.16 8.39
N THR A 110 1.08 -0.50 7.33
CA THR A 110 1.04 0.94 7.20
C THR A 110 -0.21 1.40 6.46
N PRO A 111 -0.60 2.70 6.56
CA PRO A 111 -1.68 3.25 5.75
C PRO A 111 -1.46 3.05 4.24
N GLN A 112 -0.22 3.20 3.75
CA GLN A 112 0.11 3.03 2.32
C GLN A 112 -0.08 1.59 1.84
N MET A 113 0.29 0.59 2.65
CA MET A 113 0.00 -0.81 2.36
C MET A 113 -1.51 -1.07 2.31
N ALA A 114 -2.24 -0.60 3.32
CA ALA A 114 -3.69 -0.79 3.39
C ALA A 114 -4.41 -0.12 2.22
N TYR A 115 -3.97 1.08 1.84
CA TYR A 115 -4.44 1.76 0.64
C TYR A 115 -4.22 0.90 -0.61
N SER A 116 -2.98 0.46 -0.84
CA SER A 116 -2.60 -0.31 -2.04
C SER A 116 -3.36 -1.64 -2.14
N ILE A 117 -3.50 -2.38 -1.04
CA ILE A 117 -4.24 -3.65 -1.02
C ILE A 117 -5.76 -3.42 -1.10
N GLY A 118 -6.26 -2.37 -0.45
CA GLY A 118 -7.66 -1.96 -0.54
C GLY A 118 -8.07 -1.61 -1.97
N GLN A 119 -7.19 -0.96 -2.74
CA GLN A 119 -7.42 -0.71 -4.17
C GLN A 119 -7.53 -2.00 -4.98
N ILE A 120 -6.63 -2.97 -4.78
CA ILE A 120 -6.70 -4.27 -5.46
C ILE A 120 -8.06 -4.93 -5.20
N TYR A 121 -8.49 -4.99 -3.93
CA TYR A 121 -9.79 -5.57 -3.57
C TYR A 121 -10.95 -4.82 -4.23
N PHE A 122 -10.95 -3.50 -4.17
CA PHE A 122 -12.00 -2.68 -4.78
C PHE A 122 -12.09 -2.91 -6.29
N ILE A 123 -10.95 -2.90 -6.99
CA ILE A 123 -10.87 -3.06 -8.45
C ILE A 123 -11.32 -4.47 -8.86
N LYS A 124 -11.01 -5.49 -8.06
CA LYS A 124 -11.50 -6.87 -8.26
C LYS A 124 -13.00 -7.03 -7.92
N GLY A 125 -13.65 -6.01 -7.38
CA GLY A 125 -15.06 -6.05 -6.96
C GLY A 125 -15.30 -6.63 -5.57
N ASN A 126 -14.23 -6.91 -4.81
CA ASN A 126 -14.28 -7.43 -3.44
C ASN A 126 -14.47 -6.29 -2.44
N TYR A 127 -15.62 -5.60 -2.49
CA TYR A 127 -15.84 -4.38 -1.72
C TYR A 127 -15.83 -4.59 -0.20
N VAL A 128 -16.27 -5.76 0.29
CA VAL A 128 -16.21 -6.12 1.72
C VAL A 128 -14.76 -6.16 2.21
N ASP A 129 -13.87 -6.80 1.44
CA ASP A 129 -12.45 -6.91 1.80
C ASP A 129 -11.74 -5.56 1.69
N ALA A 130 -12.10 -4.74 0.69
CA ALA A 130 -11.61 -3.36 0.58
C ALA A 130 -11.98 -2.53 1.82
N VAL A 131 -13.25 -2.59 2.26
CA VAL A 131 -13.70 -1.92 3.50
C VAL A 131 -12.90 -2.40 4.70
N ASN A 132 -12.76 -3.71 4.88
CA ASN A 132 -12.04 -4.28 6.03
C ASN A 132 -10.55 -3.88 6.04
N MET A 133 -9.92 -3.82 4.87
CA MET A 133 -8.52 -3.41 4.73
C MET A 133 -8.31 -1.94 5.08
N LEU A 134 -9.21 -1.07 4.63
CA LEU A 134 -9.08 0.39 4.76
C LEU A 134 -9.50 0.90 6.14
N LYS A 135 -10.50 0.27 6.76
CA LYS A 135 -11.16 0.71 8.01
C LYS A 135 -10.22 1.09 9.16
N PRO A 136 -9.11 0.37 9.45
CA PRO A 136 -8.22 0.74 10.55
C PRO A 136 -7.59 2.12 10.41
N PHE A 137 -7.50 2.65 9.20
CA PHE A 137 -6.83 3.91 8.88
C PHE A 137 -7.79 5.05 8.53
N VAL A 138 -9.10 4.78 8.49
CA VAL A 138 -10.13 5.76 8.15
C VAL A 138 -10.20 6.88 9.19
N GLY A 139 -10.21 8.13 8.74
CA GLY A 139 -10.36 9.32 9.58
C GLY A 139 -9.22 9.55 10.58
N THR A 140 -8.09 8.85 10.45
CA THR A 140 -6.97 8.90 11.41
C THR A 140 -6.14 10.18 11.30
N ASN A 141 -6.03 10.76 10.10
CA ASN A 141 -5.27 11.98 9.82
C ASN A 141 -5.78 12.66 8.55
N PHE A 142 -6.59 13.71 8.69
CA PHE A 142 -7.14 14.46 7.55
C PHE A 142 -6.14 15.36 6.83
N ASP A 143 -4.91 15.52 7.31
CA ASP A 143 -3.86 16.27 6.58
C ASP A 143 -3.01 15.36 5.68
N SER A 144 -3.06 14.05 5.94
CA SER A 144 -2.33 13.03 5.18
C SER A 144 -3.03 12.73 3.85
N LEU A 145 -2.30 12.87 2.74
CA LEU A 145 -2.84 12.52 1.42
C LEU A 145 -3.27 11.06 1.35
N VAL A 146 -2.47 10.13 1.87
CA VAL A 146 -2.82 8.69 1.82
C VAL A 146 -4.07 8.40 2.63
N THR A 147 -4.25 9.06 3.78
CA THR A 147 -5.44 8.84 4.62
C THR A 147 -6.70 9.41 3.97
N LYS A 148 -6.61 10.57 3.29
CA LYS A 148 -7.71 11.07 2.45
C LYS A 148 -8.08 10.07 1.36
N MET A 149 -7.09 9.48 0.69
CA MET A 149 -7.33 8.46 -0.32
C MET A 149 -7.98 7.21 0.27
N ILE A 150 -7.54 6.76 1.45
CA ILE A 150 -8.18 5.67 2.20
C ILE A 150 -9.65 5.99 2.46
N ASP A 151 -9.96 7.18 2.96
CA ASP A 151 -11.33 7.60 3.27
C ASP A 151 -12.22 7.60 2.01
N ILE A 152 -11.71 8.12 0.89
CA ILE A 152 -12.39 8.15 -0.41
C ILE A 152 -12.70 6.73 -0.91
N TRP A 153 -11.71 5.84 -0.90
CA TRP A 153 -11.87 4.46 -1.37
C TRP A 153 -12.77 3.65 -0.42
N TYR A 154 -12.68 3.89 0.90
CA TYR A 154 -13.56 3.28 1.90
C TYR A 154 -15.02 3.67 1.68
N LEU A 155 -15.31 4.96 1.55
CA LEU A 155 -16.67 5.45 1.27
C LEU A 155 -17.21 4.91 -0.05
N SER A 156 -16.36 4.87 -1.08
CA SER A 156 -16.75 4.30 -2.38
C SER A 156 -17.09 2.81 -2.25
N ALA A 157 -16.30 2.06 -1.47
CA ALA A 157 -16.53 0.63 -1.26
C ALA A 157 -17.82 0.38 -0.46
N LEU A 158 -18.13 1.22 0.53
CA LEU A 158 -19.42 1.17 1.23
C LEU A 158 -20.60 1.45 0.29
N GLN A 159 -20.51 2.50 -0.53
CA GLN A 159 -21.59 2.87 -1.45
C GLN A 159 -21.85 1.79 -2.52
N LYS A 160 -20.80 1.13 -3.02
CA LYS A 160 -20.94 -0.06 -3.91
C LYS A 160 -21.70 -1.22 -3.24
N GLN A 161 -21.76 -1.25 -1.91
CA GLN A 161 -22.50 -2.24 -1.12
C GLN A 161 -23.88 -1.73 -0.66
N GLY A 162 -24.29 -0.53 -1.07
CA GLY A 162 -25.52 0.11 -0.58
C GLY A 162 -25.43 0.58 0.88
N GLN A 163 -24.21 0.69 1.43
CA GLN A 163 -23.94 1.22 2.77
C GLN A 163 -23.47 2.67 2.69
N ASN A 164 -23.47 3.37 3.82
CA ASN A 164 -23.04 4.77 3.90
C ASN A 164 -22.40 5.09 5.26
N ASP A 165 -21.49 6.06 5.26
CA ASP A 165 -20.93 6.71 6.45
C ASP A 165 -21.04 8.23 6.23
N GLN A 166 -22.20 8.77 6.61
CA GLN A 166 -22.57 10.16 6.29
C GLN A 166 -21.64 11.16 7.00
N ASP A 167 -21.27 10.88 8.25
CA ASP A 167 -20.42 11.76 9.04
C ASP A 167 -19.03 11.89 8.42
N LEU A 168 -18.44 10.78 7.95
CA LEU A 168 -17.16 10.82 7.25
C LEU A 168 -17.28 11.52 5.90
N TYR A 169 -18.33 11.22 5.14
CA TYR A 169 -18.59 11.85 3.84
C TYR A 169 -18.70 13.37 3.96
N ASP A 170 -19.50 13.87 4.92
CA ASP A 170 -19.71 15.30 5.11
C ASP A 170 -18.42 16.01 5.54
N LYS A 171 -17.59 15.37 6.38
CA LYS A 171 -16.27 15.89 6.76
C LYS A 171 -15.33 16.00 5.55
N LEU A 172 -15.24 14.97 4.72
CA LEU A 172 -14.38 14.98 3.52
C LEU A 172 -14.82 16.03 2.51
N VAL A 173 -16.12 16.14 2.24
CA VAL A 173 -16.65 17.09 1.25
C VAL A 173 -16.55 18.53 1.75
N SER A 174 -16.72 18.76 3.05
CA SER A 174 -16.53 20.08 3.66
C SER A 174 -15.06 20.53 3.63
N ALA A 175 -14.11 19.59 3.74
CA ALA A 175 -12.68 19.88 3.66
C ALA A 175 -12.23 20.17 2.22
N ASP A 176 -12.74 19.42 1.24
CA ASP A 176 -12.51 19.65 -0.19
C ASP A 176 -13.70 19.11 -1.00
N ALA A 177 -14.38 20.01 -1.70
CA ALA A 177 -15.56 19.68 -2.50
C ALA A 177 -15.25 18.71 -3.65
N SER A 178 -14.00 18.63 -4.12
CA SER A 178 -13.57 17.69 -5.16
C SER A 178 -13.66 16.23 -4.72
N ASN A 179 -13.59 15.96 -3.40
CA ASN A 179 -13.71 14.60 -2.85
C ASN A 179 -15.05 13.96 -3.20
N LYS A 180 -16.13 14.75 -3.28
CA LYS A 180 -17.44 14.28 -3.72
C LYS A 180 -17.37 13.66 -5.11
N GLN A 181 -16.71 14.35 -6.04
CA GLN A 181 -16.58 13.89 -7.42
C GLN A 181 -15.73 12.61 -7.48
N GLN A 182 -14.61 12.55 -6.77
CA GLN A 182 -13.74 11.37 -6.73
C GLN A 182 -14.49 10.12 -6.22
N ILE A 183 -15.29 10.26 -5.16
CA ILE A 183 -16.12 9.17 -4.64
C ILE A 183 -17.14 8.73 -5.69
N GLN A 184 -17.83 9.67 -6.33
CA GLN A 184 -18.84 9.37 -7.34
C GLN A 184 -18.25 8.65 -8.56
N GLU A 185 -17.06 9.05 -9.00
CA GLU A 185 -16.34 8.40 -10.10
C GLU A 185 -15.98 6.94 -9.76
N LEU A 186 -15.45 6.69 -8.55
CA LEU A 186 -15.17 5.33 -8.09
C LEU A 186 -16.44 4.48 -7.94
N VAL A 187 -17.54 5.05 -7.44
CA VAL A 187 -18.82 4.34 -7.32
C VAL A 187 -19.44 4.03 -8.68
N ALA A 188 -19.26 4.90 -9.68
CA ALA A 188 -19.71 4.66 -11.04
C ALA A 188 -18.77 3.71 -11.83
N SER A 189 -17.52 3.55 -11.38
CA SER A 189 -16.51 2.75 -12.10
C SER A 189 -16.90 1.28 -12.22
N ASN A 190 -16.60 0.70 -13.38
CA ASN A 190 -16.67 -0.74 -13.65
C ASN A 190 -15.33 -1.18 -14.23
N PHE A 191 -14.41 -1.58 -13.36
CA PHE A 191 -13.07 -1.96 -13.78
C PHE A 191 -13.07 -3.32 -14.48
N ILE A 192 -12.40 -3.39 -15.63
CA ILE A 192 -12.18 -4.64 -16.36
C ILE A 192 -10.94 -5.32 -15.78
N THR A 193 -11.06 -6.61 -15.45
CA THR A 193 -9.99 -7.42 -14.85
C THR A 193 -9.79 -8.77 -15.55
N LYS A 194 -10.48 -9.02 -16.66
CA LYS A 194 -10.40 -10.22 -17.49
C LYS A 194 -11.06 -10.01 -18.85
#